data_AF-A0A3R6ILU1-F1
#
_entry.id   AF-A0A3R6ILU1-F1
#
_cell.length_a   1.000
_cell.length_b   1.000
_cell.length_c   1.000
_cell.angle_alpha   90.00
_cell.angle_beta   90.00
_cell.angle_gamma   90.00
#
_symmetry.space_group_name_H-M   'P 1'
#
loop_
_entity.id
_entity.type
_entity.pdbx_description
1 polymer ?
#
loop_
_entity_poly.entity_id
_entity_poly.type
_entity_poly.pdbx_seq_one_letter_code
_entity_poly.pdbx_strand_id
1 'polypeptide(L)'
;MNKWLLGVAMLLSSLFSYAQSPQAMNFQAVARNAGGNPISDKEVGIKIEIVQGSASGTTVYGETHHTTTAKNGVVNLQIGNGTAINGIFTEIDWSQSPYYLRISMDTDGGGNYKEMSTSQMLSVPYALYAERAGTVGSETEKKHDFWVLPNDNNSAMILTGKASLSSTLYNPTSSNFFVKYLDDTDQEVTMEILGLPSDISFNNDCGLKSGPFGRLLTLSILPPKQYTPEAHYSCTIVFKNKYNETKSYPFIYEVRETGVYPESHWKTDDDILASIATIIDPNSDSPWDDYNLLNTEIDIDFMNKRSPDITTPFNEFENKTYTPNSGGMLTSLWQIPYETINRCNNLLEGLAQNTSSDITENVKTNAIKQAKAIRAYAHLMLTSWFGRVPLVLKTLSFSESANVTQSDRSDVLDAIITDFTEAQGVSSLSKEGELTAKDIQILLYEAQLLKGNWQAASAIQAKSGILAFIKKIADWKLNPTAQITEASLMEEYMNNYHSTYKRGNLYLNILNYSAKYFNMDAYKALLPIPQEEMDRNPNLTQNGGY
;
A
#
# COMPACT_ATOMS: atom_id res chain seq x y z
N MET A 1 -10.03 -5.50 -67.14
CA MET A 1 -10.16 -6.53 -66.08
C MET A 1 -10.58 -5.81 -64.80
N ASN A 2 -11.83 -6.01 -64.35
CA ASN A 2 -12.38 -5.24 -63.23
C ASN A 2 -11.57 -5.52 -61.96
N LYS A 3 -11.02 -4.47 -61.33
CA LYS A 3 -10.26 -4.55 -60.06
C LYS A 3 -11.03 -5.32 -58.97
N TRP A 4 -12.36 -5.32 -59.06
CA TRP A 4 -13.26 -6.06 -58.19
C TRP A 4 -13.19 -7.59 -58.36
N LEU A 5 -13.07 -8.07 -59.61
CA LEU A 5 -12.92 -9.50 -59.90
C LEU A 5 -11.56 -10.05 -59.45
N LEU A 6 -10.50 -9.24 -59.54
CA LEU A 6 -9.18 -9.62 -59.03
C LEU A 6 -9.15 -9.67 -57.49
N GLY A 7 -9.83 -8.73 -56.84
CA GLY A 7 -9.97 -8.69 -55.38
C GLY A 7 -10.74 -9.88 -54.82
N VAL A 8 -11.87 -10.25 -55.45
CA VAL A 8 -12.66 -11.42 -55.05
C VAL A 8 -11.89 -12.73 -55.30
N ALA A 9 -11.15 -12.85 -56.40
CA ALA A 9 -10.32 -14.02 -56.68
C ALA A 9 -9.17 -14.19 -55.66
N MET A 10 -8.53 -13.09 -55.24
CA MET A 10 -7.49 -13.11 -54.20
C MET A 10 -8.06 -13.46 -52.81
N LEU A 11 -9.28 -13.01 -52.50
CA LEU A 11 -9.97 -13.33 -51.24
C LEU A 11 -10.50 -14.77 -51.17
N LEU A 12 -10.85 -15.37 -52.32
CA LEU A 12 -11.21 -16.78 -52.39
C LEU A 12 -9.97 -17.70 -52.33
N SER A 13 -8.81 -17.27 -52.86
CA SER A 13 -7.57 -18.05 -52.77
C SER A 13 -6.98 -18.15 -51.35
N SER A 14 -7.28 -17.20 -50.45
CA SER A 14 -6.82 -17.24 -49.06
C SER A 14 -7.67 -18.16 -48.16
N LEU A 15 -8.84 -18.61 -48.63
CA LEU A 15 -9.75 -19.49 -47.88
C LEU A 15 -9.44 -20.99 -48.06
N PHE A 16 -8.45 -21.36 -48.87
CA PHE A 16 -8.07 -22.77 -49.10
C PHE A 16 -6.62 -23.11 -48.74
N SER A 17 -5.92 -22.23 -48.02
CA SER A 17 -4.59 -22.53 -47.50
C SER A 17 -4.68 -23.39 -46.25
N TYR A 18 -4.84 -24.70 -46.43
CA TYR A 18 -4.62 -25.65 -45.35
C TYR A 18 -3.12 -25.85 -45.15
N ALA A 19 -2.53 -25.18 -44.16
CA ALA A 19 -1.24 -25.59 -43.62
C ALA A 19 -1.46 -26.83 -42.74
N GLN A 20 -1.69 -27.99 -43.34
CA GLN A 20 -1.70 -29.24 -42.57
C GLN A 20 -0.26 -29.57 -42.18
N SER A 21 0.00 -29.72 -40.88
CA SER A 21 1.24 -30.31 -40.41
C SER A 21 1.39 -31.69 -41.08
N PRO A 22 2.55 -32.03 -41.67
CA PRO A 22 2.78 -33.33 -42.28
C PRO A 22 2.37 -34.45 -41.31
N GLN A 23 1.43 -35.31 -41.72
CA GLN A 23 0.93 -36.43 -40.92
C GLN A 23 1.88 -37.64 -41.01
N ALA A 24 3.18 -37.40 -40.85
CA ALA A 24 4.20 -38.44 -40.91
C ALA A 24 5.45 -38.08 -40.09
N MET A 25 6.19 -39.10 -39.66
CA MET A 25 7.45 -38.95 -38.92
C MET A 25 8.61 -39.56 -39.71
N ASN A 26 9.73 -38.83 -39.84
CA ASN A 26 10.92 -39.39 -40.49
C ASN A 26 11.53 -40.52 -39.63
N PHE A 27 11.91 -41.62 -40.27
CA PHE A 27 12.57 -42.77 -39.66
C PHE A 27 13.76 -43.21 -40.51
N GLN A 28 14.90 -43.42 -39.87
CA GLN A 28 16.10 -43.95 -40.51
C GLN A 28 16.62 -45.14 -39.70
N ALA A 29 16.98 -46.21 -40.40
CA ALA A 29 17.58 -47.40 -39.79
C ALA A 29 18.63 -48.02 -40.71
N VAL A 30 19.42 -48.95 -40.17
CA VAL A 30 20.37 -49.76 -40.94
C VAL A 30 19.89 -51.22 -40.93
N ALA A 31 19.45 -51.71 -42.09
CA ALA A 31 19.07 -53.09 -42.29
C ALA A 31 20.30 -54.00 -42.25
N ARG A 32 20.30 -54.99 -41.36
CA ARG A 32 21.37 -55.98 -41.19
C ARG A 32 20.82 -57.39 -41.32
N ASN A 33 21.63 -58.30 -41.84
CA ASN A 33 21.30 -59.73 -41.89
C ASN A 33 21.55 -60.40 -40.51
N ALA A 34 21.23 -61.69 -40.40
CA ALA A 34 21.42 -62.46 -39.16
C ALA A 34 22.88 -62.52 -38.66
N GLY A 35 23.85 -62.29 -39.54
CA GLY A 35 25.28 -62.19 -39.18
C GLY A 35 25.73 -60.78 -38.78
N GLY A 36 24.81 -59.80 -38.69
CA GLY A 36 25.10 -58.42 -38.33
C GLY A 36 25.68 -57.56 -39.46
N ASN A 37 25.85 -58.12 -40.66
CA ASN A 37 26.36 -57.38 -41.82
C ASN A 37 25.24 -56.56 -42.48
N PRO A 38 25.51 -55.31 -42.94
CA PRO A 38 24.53 -54.52 -43.67
C PRO A 38 24.01 -55.23 -44.93
N ILE A 39 22.71 -55.12 -45.18
CA ILE A 39 22.09 -55.60 -46.42
C ILE A 39 22.28 -54.50 -47.47
N SER A 40 23.17 -54.71 -48.44
CA SER A 40 23.55 -53.70 -49.45
C SER A 40 22.70 -53.82 -50.71
N ASP A 41 22.18 -52.70 -51.22
CA ASP A 41 21.53 -52.56 -52.53
C ASP A 41 20.46 -53.63 -52.82
N LYS A 42 19.67 -53.96 -51.80
CA LYS A 42 18.65 -55.02 -51.87
C LYS A 42 17.31 -54.49 -51.38
N GLU A 43 16.24 -54.95 -52.01
CA GLU A 43 14.88 -54.71 -51.53
C GLU A 43 14.65 -55.43 -50.19
N VAL A 44 14.08 -54.72 -49.23
CA VAL A 44 13.66 -55.23 -47.93
C VAL A 44 12.22 -54.78 -47.64
N GLY A 45 11.46 -55.65 -46.99
CA GLY A 45 10.13 -55.34 -46.48
C GLY A 45 10.27 -54.89 -45.04
N ILE A 46 9.69 -53.74 -44.68
CA ILE A 46 9.71 -53.23 -43.30
C ILE A 46 8.27 -53.04 -42.84
N LYS A 47 7.95 -53.65 -41.69
CA LYS A 47 6.68 -53.48 -41.00
C LYS A 47 6.92 -52.66 -39.74
N ILE A 48 6.14 -51.60 -39.57
CA ILE A 48 6.21 -50.66 -38.46
C ILE A 48 4.89 -50.72 -37.71
N GLU A 49 4.94 -50.87 -36.40
CA GLU A 49 3.77 -50.91 -35.52
C GLU A 49 3.95 -49.95 -34.35
N ILE A 50 2.92 -49.15 -34.07
CA ILE A 50 2.82 -48.31 -32.87
C ILE A 50 1.99 -49.05 -31.85
N VAL A 51 2.59 -49.32 -30.69
CA VAL A 51 2.06 -50.16 -29.63
C VAL A 51 1.84 -49.31 -28.37
N GLN A 52 0.65 -49.39 -27.78
CA GLN A 52 0.26 -48.56 -26.64
C GLN A 52 0.49 -49.26 -25.29
N GLY A 53 0.92 -48.49 -24.28
CA GLY A 53 0.98 -48.88 -22.88
C GLY A 53 2.25 -49.63 -22.46
N SER A 54 2.68 -50.62 -23.25
CA SER A 54 3.94 -51.36 -23.01
C SER A 54 4.54 -51.92 -24.30
N ALA A 55 5.78 -52.41 -24.25
CA ALA A 55 6.43 -53.06 -25.40
C ALA A 55 5.67 -54.31 -25.93
N SER A 56 4.77 -54.88 -25.12
CA SER A 56 3.90 -56.00 -25.51
C SER A 56 2.42 -55.60 -25.50
N GLY A 57 2.11 -54.30 -25.56
CA GLY A 57 0.75 -53.78 -25.54
C GLY A 57 -0.02 -53.95 -26.86
N THR A 58 -1.11 -53.22 -26.98
CA THR A 58 -1.99 -53.29 -28.17
C THR A 58 -1.42 -52.46 -29.32
N THR A 59 -1.38 -53.01 -30.53
CA THR A 59 -1.06 -52.23 -31.74
C THR A 59 -2.22 -51.28 -32.06
N VAL A 60 -1.99 -49.98 -31.93
CA VAL A 60 -2.97 -48.93 -32.29
C VAL A 60 -2.85 -48.50 -33.75
N TYR A 61 -1.66 -48.67 -34.33
CA TYR A 61 -1.42 -48.40 -35.75
C TYR A 61 -0.31 -49.32 -36.28
N GLY A 62 -0.40 -49.72 -37.55
CA GLY A 62 0.68 -50.39 -38.23
C GLY A 62 0.67 -50.16 -39.73
N GLU A 63 1.84 -50.19 -40.34
CA GLU A 63 2.04 -50.01 -41.78
C GLU A 63 3.21 -50.84 -42.30
N THR A 64 3.25 -51.05 -43.62
CA THR A 64 4.35 -51.70 -44.32
C THR A 64 4.98 -50.78 -45.37
N HIS A 65 6.27 -51.00 -45.59
CA HIS A 65 7.09 -50.34 -46.60
C HIS A 65 7.90 -51.38 -47.37
N HIS A 66 8.02 -51.18 -48.69
CA HIS A 66 8.98 -51.87 -49.53
C HIS A 66 10.01 -50.84 -49.99
N THR A 67 11.28 -51.06 -49.63
CA THR A 67 12.35 -50.11 -49.95
C THR A 67 13.63 -50.85 -50.31
N THR A 68 14.45 -50.24 -51.17
CA THR A 68 15.81 -50.72 -51.45
C THR A 68 16.78 -50.09 -50.45
N THR A 69 17.63 -50.91 -49.83
CA THR A 69 18.68 -50.44 -48.93
C THR A 69 19.80 -49.74 -49.72
N ALA A 70 20.45 -48.75 -49.11
CA ALA A 70 21.69 -48.20 -49.64
C ALA A 70 22.87 -49.18 -49.46
N LYS A 71 24.02 -48.91 -50.09
CA LYS A 71 25.24 -49.74 -49.99
C LYS A 71 25.71 -50.04 -48.56
N ASN A 72 25.41 -49.16 -47.62
CA ASN A 72 25.73 -49.31 -46.20
C ASN A 72 24.57 -49.87 -45.36
N GLY A 73 23.50 -50.36 -46.00
CA GLY A 73 22.29 -50.89 -45.37
C GLY A 73 21.28 -49.85 -44.90
N VAL A 74 21.52 -48.55 -45.12
CA VAL A 74 20.61 -47.49 -44.65
C VAL A 74 19.29 -47.53 -45.42
N VAL A 75 18.19 -47.38 -44.68
CA VAL A 75 16.84 -47.15 -45.18
C VAL A 75 16.30 -45.84 -44.60
N ASN A 76 15.62 -45.04 -45.43
CA ASN A 76 14.94 -43.82 -45.04
C ASN A 76 13.45 -43.96 -45.33
N LEU A 77 12.61 -43.80 -44.32
CA LEU A 77 11.18 -44.00 -44.39
C LEU A 77 10.45 -42.83 -43.73
N GLN A 78 9.17 -42.69 -44.05
CA GLN A 78 8.26 -41.78 -43.35
C GLN A 78 7.12 -42.59 -42.76
N ILE A 79 7.09 -42.67 -41.42
CA ILE A 79 6.05 -43.37 -40.68
C ILE A 79 4.76 -42.59 -40.79
N GLY A 80 3.67 -43.22 -41.23
CA GLY A 80 2.38 -42.57 -41.55
C GLY A 80 2.11 -42.46 -43.06
N ASN A 81 3.15 -42.64 -43.89
CA ASN A 81 3.05 -42.65 -45.36
C ASN A 81 3.22 -44.07 -45.96
N GLY A 82 3.28 -45.12 -45.13
CA GLY A 82 3.34 -46.50 -45.59
C GLY A 82 1.99 -47.05 -46.04
N THR A 83 1.96 -48.33 -46.43
CA THR A 83 0.69 -49.03 -46.66
C THR A 83 0.13 -49.45 -45.30
N ALA A 84 -0.92 -48.77 -44.83
CA ALA A 84 -1.54 -49.08 -43.55
C ALA A 84 -2.09 -50.53 -43.52
N ILE A 85 -1.78 -51.25 -42.45
CA ILE A 85 -2.24 -52.61 -42.19
C ILE A 85 -3.15 -52.71 -40.96
N ASN A 86 -3.11 -51.70 -40.07
CA ASN A 86 -3.96 -51.61 -38.89
C ASN A 86 -4.08 -50.14 -38.45
N GLY A 87 -5.29 -49.70 -38.08
CA GLY A 87 -5.55 -48.33 -37.62
C GLY A 87 -5.36 -47.23 -38.68
N ILE A 88 -5.62 -45.98 -38.30
CA ILE A 88 -5.41 -44.78 -39.12
C ILE A 88 -4.41 -43.89 -38.37
N PHE A 89 -3.31 -43.50 -39.02
CA PHE A 89 -2.21 -42.76 -38.36
C PHE A 89 -2.68 -41.43 -37.73
N THR A 90 -3.60 -40.74 -38.40
CA THR A 90 -4.14 -39.45 -37.95
C THR A 90 -5.14 -39.55 -36.78
N GLU A 91 -5.61 -40.75 -36.47
CA GLU A 91 -6.58 -41.00 -35.39
C GLU A 91 -5.92 -41.51 -34.09
N ILE A 92 -4.58 -41.63 -34.07
CA ILE A 92 -3.85 -42.01 -32.86
C ILE A 92 -3.99 -40.90 -31.81
N ASP A 93 -4.58 -41.22 -30.66
CA ASP A 93 -4.65 -40.31 -29.51
C ASP A 93 -3.31 -40.26 -28.77
N TRP A 94 -2.40 -39.43 -29.25
CA TRP A 94 -1.06 -39.28 -28.68
C TRP A 94 -1.01 -38.84 -27.20
N SER A 95 -2.14 -38.45 -26.59
CA SER A 95 -2.21 -38.12 -25.15
C SER A 95 -2.11 -39.35 -24.23
N GLN A 96 -2.41 -40.54 -24.72
CA GLN A 96 -2.49 -41.77 -23.93
C GLN A 96 -1.13 -42.50 -23.78
N SER A 97 -0.08 -41.72 -23.53
CA SER A 97 1.31 -42.18 -23.31
C SER A 97 1.41 -43.31 -22.26
N PRO A 98 2.34 -44.28 -22.37
CA PRO A 98 3.44 -44.36 -23.34
C PRO A 98 3.14 -45.14 -24.62
N TYR A 99 3.85 -44.79 -25.70
CA TYR A 99 3.85 -45.51 -26.98
C TYR A 99 5.21 -46.15 -27.28
N TYR A 100 5.19 -47.26 -28.01
CA TYR A 100 6.36 -48.02 -28.42
C TYR A 100 6.33 -48.23 -29.93
N LEU A 101 7.49 -48.11 -30.57
CA LEU A 101 7.69 -48.41 -31.98
C LEU A 101 8.27 -49.82 -32.11
N ARG A 102 7.49 -50.73 -32.68
CA ARG A 102 7.91 -52.09 -33.01
C ARG A 102 8.23 -52.17 -34.50
N ILE A 103 9.47 -52.56 -34.80
CA ILE A 103 9.99 -52.70 -36.16
C ILE A 103 10.22 -54.16 -36.46
N SER A 104 9.67 -54.63 -37.57
CA SER A 104 9.90 -55.96 -38.11
C SER A 104 10.38 -55.86 -39.55
N MET A 105 11.20 -56.80 -40.00
CA MET A 105 11.78 -56.79 -41.35
C MET A 105 11.70 -58.17 -42.01
N ASP A 106 11.43 -58.17 -43.31
CA ASP A 106 11.66 -59.28 -44.23
C ASP A 106 12.88 -58.92 -45.10
N THR A 107 13.94 -59.71 -44.98
CA THR A 107 15.22 -59.45 -45.68
C THR A 107 15.17 -59.73 -47.17
N ASP A 108 14.10 -60.35 -47.68
CA ASP A 108 13.91 -60.68 -49.09
C ASP A 108 12.84 -59.81 -49.76
N GLY A 109 12.34 -58.78 -49.08
CA GLY A 109 11.36 -57.85 -49.64
C GLY A 109 9.91 -58.34 -49.59
N GLY A 110 9.66 -59.52 -49.02
CA GLY A 110 8.34 -60.14 -48.90
C GLY A 110 7.53 -59.68 -47.68
N GLY A 111 6.54 -60.50 -47.31
CA GLY A 111 5.65 -60.26 -46.17
C GLY A 111 5.95 -61.10 -44.92
N ASN A 112 7.06 -61.84 -44.89
CA ASN A 112 7.44 -62.72 -43.78
C ASN A 112 8.27 -61.95 -42.75
N TYR A 113 7.64 -60.99 -42.08
CA TYR A 113 8.31 -60.07 -41.17
C TYR A 113 8.75 -60.76 -39.87
N LYS A 114 10.03 -60.59 -39.50
CA LYS A 114 10.57 -60.94 -38.18
C LYS A 114 10.81 -59.68 -37.37
N GLU A 115 10.44 -59.68 -36.08
CA GLU A 115 10.69 -58.55 -35.18
C GLU A 115 12.21 -58.30 -35.02
N MET A 116 12.62 -57.04 -35.19
CA MET A 116 14.01 -56.59 -35.07
C MET A 116 14.21 -55.79 -33.78
N SER A 117 13.25 -54.94 -33.42
CA SER A 117 13.33 -54.09 -32.23
C SER A 117 11.96 -53.58 -31.80
N THR A 118 11.79 -53.42 -30.49
CA THR A 118 10.70 -52.65 -29.91
C THR A 118 11.29 -51.61 -28.96
N SER A 119 11.04 -50.32 -29.20
CA SER A 119 11.61 -49.22 -28.41
C SER A 119 10.55 -48.18 -28.06
N GLN A 120 10.63 -47.61 -26.85
CA GLN A 120 9.71 -46.55 -26.43
C GLN A 120 9.89 -45.29 -27.29
N MET A 121 8.78 -44.70 -27.72
CA MET A 121 8.77 -43.40 -28.38
C MET A 121 8.89 -42.31 -27.32
N LEU A 122 9.86 -41.42 -27.50
CA LEU A 122 10.03 -40.22 -26.68
C LEU A 122 9.60 -38.98 -27.47
N SER A 123 9.15 -37.94 -26.77
CA SER A 123 8.77 -36.68 -27.40
C SER A 123 9.95 -36.05 -28.15
N VAL A 124 9.72 -35.64 -29.39
CA VAL A 124 10.68 -34.84 -30.17
C VAL A 124 10.70 -33.39 -29.68
N PRO A 125 11.78 -32.62 -29.88
CA PRO A 125 11.88 -31.23 -29.38
C PRO A 125 10.74 -30.31 -29.81
N TYR A 126 10.17 -30.48 -31.00
CA TYR A 126 9.00 -29.71 -31.46
C TYR A 126 7.73 -30.04 -30.66
N ALA A 127 7.56 -31.30 -30.26
CA ALA A 127 6.44 -31.74 -29.41
C ALA A 127 6.57 -31.23 -27.96
N LEU A 128 7.79 -31.15 -27.41
CA LEU A 128 8.05 -30.55 -26.09
C LEU A 128 7.79 -29.03 -26.08
N TYR A 129 8.04 -28.36 -27.20
CA TYR A 129 7.66 -26.95 -27.36
C TYR A 129 6.13 -26.78 -27.48
N ALA A 130 5.45 -27.69 -28.16
CA ALA A 130 3.99 -27.71 -28.27
C ALA A 130 3.28 -28.05 -26.94
N GLU A 131 3.87 -28.87 -26.07
CA GLU A 131 3.33 -29.15 -24.72
C GLU A 131 3.20 -27.86 -23.88
N ARG A 132 4.15 -26.93 -24.03
CA ARG A 132 4.07 -25.60 -23.39
C ARG A 132 3.02 -24.67 -24.00
N ALA A 133 2.56 -24.95 -25.22
CA ALA A 133 1.52 -24.17 -25.92
C ALA A 133 0.13 -24.82 -25.85
N GLY A 134 0.04 -26.15 -25.65
CA GLY A 134 -1.19 -26.94 -25.55
C GLY A 134 -1.84 -26.92 -24.16
N THR A 135 -1.26 -26.23 -23.18
CA THR A 135 -1.86 -25.97 -21.87
C THR A 135 -2.79 -24.76 -21.85
N VAL A 136 -3.23 -24.27 -23.02
CA VAL A 136 -4.39 -23.40 -23.13
C VAL A 136 -5.60 -24.32 -23.28
N GLY A 137 -6.26 -24.61 -22.16
CA GLY A 137 -7.42 -25.52 -22.11
C GLY A 137 -8.51 -25.12 -23.09
N SER A 138 -9.26 -26.11 -23.59
CA SER A 138 -10.46 -25.89 -24.39
C SER A 138 -11.40 -24.91 -23.68
N GLU A 139 -11.68 -23.78 -24.31
CA GLU A 139 -12.63 -22.75 -23.86
C GLU A 139 -14.09 -23.27 -23.83
N THR A 140 -14.40 -24.18 -22.92
CA THR A 140 -15.79 -24.57 -22.63
C THR A 140 -16.20 -24.42 -21.17
N GLU A 141 -15.25 -24.11 -20.28
CA GLU A 141 -15.54 -23.46 -19.00
C GLU A 141 -14.52 -22.34 -18.82
N LYS A 142 -14.97 -21.08 -18.84
CA LYS A 142 -14.15 -19.99 -18.28
C LYS A 142 -13.93 -20.35 -16.81
N LYS A 143 -12.76 -20.90 -16.47
CA LYS A 143 -12.41 -21.22 -15.08
C LYS A 143 -12.59 -19.93 -14.25
N HIS A 144 -13.33 -20.01 -13.14
CA HIS A 144 -13.53 -18.90 -12.20
C HIS A 144 -12.19 -18.51 -11.55
N ASP A 145 -11.37 -17.75 -12.29
CA ASP A 145 -10.06 -17.25 -11.90
C ASP A 145 -10.05 -15.72 -11.90
N PHE A 146 -9.15 -15.14 -11.09
CA PHE A 146 -9.08 -13.71 -10.82
C PHE A 146 -7.65 -13.22 -10.64
N TRP A 147 -7.37 -11.96 -10.93
CA TRP A 147 -6.09 -11.31 -10.63
C TRP A 147 -6.23 -10.36 -9.45
N VAL A 148 -5.14 -10.17 -8.70
CA VAL A 148 -5.05 -9.20 -7.60
C VAL A 148 -3.90 -8.26 -7.93
N LEU A 149 -4.17 -6.95 -7.92
CA LEU A 149 -3.24 -5.89 -8.28
C LEU A 149 -3.16 -4.86 -7.13
N PRO A 150 -1.99 -4.61 -6.54
CA PRO A 150 -1.83 -3.54 -5.55
C PRO A 150 -1.95 -2.15 -6.23
N ASN A 151 -2.48 -1.16 -5.52
CA ASN A 151 -2.76 0.22 -6.02
C ASN A 151 -1.62 1.23 -5.71
N ASP A 152 -0.51 0.78 -5.16
CA ASP A 152 0.60 1.62 -4.75
C ASP A 152 1.51 1.93 -5.95
N ASN A 153 1.88 3.20 -6.11
CA ASN A 153 2.73 3.71 -7.21
C ASN A 153 4.16 3.10 -7.25
N ASN A 154 4.48 2.16 -6.37
CA ASN A 154 5.69 1.35 -6.40
C ASN A 154 5.39 -0.06 -6.93
N SER A 155 5.63 -0.19 -8.24
CA SER A 155 5.96 -1.44 -8.94
C SER A 155 4.94 -2.58 -8.90
N ALA A 156 4.43 -2.86 -10.10
CA ALA A 156 3.93 -4.16 -10.53
C ALA A 156 4.71 -5.35 -9.92
N MET A 157 4.14 -6.00 -8.92
CA MET A 157 4.74 -7.21 -8.31
C MET A 157 3.74 -8.36 -8.10
N ILE A 158 2.57 -8.38 -8.74
CA ILE A 158 1.65 -9.53 -8.62
C ILE A 158 1.12 -9.94 -9.99
N LEU A 159 1.92 -10.68 -10.77
CA LEU A 159 1.50 -11.17 -12.09
C LEU A 159 1.72 -12.67 -12.35
N THR A 160 2.28 -13.45 -11.41
CA THR A 160 2.63 -14.87 -11.72
C THR A 160 2.46 -15.87 -10.59
N GLY A 161 1.88 -15.48 -9.44
CA GLY A 161 1.77 -16.39 -8.28
C GLY A 161 3.12 -16.79 -7.66
N LYS A 162 4.20 -16.05 -7.99
CA LYS A 162 5.57 -16.26 -7.49
C LYS A 162 6.21 -15.02 -6.87
N ALA A 163 5.49 -13.91 -6.84
CA ALA A 163 6.02 -12.67 -6.30
C ALA A 163 5.36 -12.39 -4.95
N SER A 164 6.19 -12.07 -3.96
CA SER A 164 5.77 -11.63 -2.64
C SER A 164 5.25 -10.20 -2.73
N LEU A 165 4.24 -9.88 -1.91
CA LEU A 165 4.02 -8.49 -1.47
C LEU A 165 5.33 -7.94 -0.88
N SER A 166 5.45 -6.61 -0.75
CA SER A 166 6.48 -5.99 0.11
C SER A 166 6.80 -6.92 1.28
N SER A 167 8.05 -7.35 1.42
CA SER A 167 8.41 -8.45 2.32
C SER A 167 7.98 -8.18 3.77
N THR A 168 7.72 -6.91 4.11
CA THR A 168 7.26 -6.44 5.42
C THR A 168 6.08 -5.46 5.28
N LEU A 169 5.06 -5.60 6.14
CA LEU A 169 3.98 -4.63 6.39
C LEU A 169 4.03 -4.17 7.86
N TYR A 170 3.69 -2.90 8.12
CA TYR A 170 3.81 -2.26 9.44
C TYR A 170 2.44 -1.86 10.04
N ASN A 171 2.40 -1.41 11.29
CA ASN A 171 1.24 -0.69 11.85
C ASN A 171 1.47 0.84 11.88
N PRO A 172 0.45 1.67 11.61
CA PRO A 172 -0.70 1.34 10.77
C PRO A 172 -0.24 1.18 9.30
N THR A 173 -0.83 0.24 8.57
CA THR A 173 -0.68 0.17 7.11
C THR A 173 -2.06 0.12 6.47
N SER A 174 -2.23 0.91 5.41
CA SER A 174 -3.37 0.82 4.50
C SER A 174 -2.87 0.49 3.10
N SER A 175 -3.38 -0.59 2.50
CA SER A 175 -3.05 -1.01 1.14
C SER A 175 -4.32 -1.34 0.37
N ASN A 176 -4.38 -0.89 -0.88
CA ASN A 176 -5.53 -1.09 -1.76
C ASN A 176 -5.22 -2.18 -2.80
N PHE A 177 -6.17 -3.06 -3.03
CA PHE A 177 -6.08 -4.18 -3.96
C PHE A 177 -7.21 -4.15 -4.98
N PHE A 178 -6.88 -4.01 -6.26
CA PHE A 178 -7.82 -4.25 -7.34
C PHE A 178 -7.87 -5.73 -7.67
N VAL A 179 -9.06 -6.31 -7.56
CA VAL A 179 -9.34 -7.66 -8.02
C VAL A 179 -9.99 -7.57 -9.39
N LYS A 180 -9.47 -8.31 -10.38
CA LYS A 180 -10.05 -8.42 -11.72
C LYS A 180 -10.53 -9.84 -11.97
N TYR A 181 -11.78 -10.02 -12.36
CA TYR A 181 -12.33 -11.33 -12.72
C TYR A 181 -12.04 -11.63 -14.20
N LEU A 182 -11.49 -12.80 -14.49
CA LEU A 182 -11.04 -13.15 -15.84
C LEU A 182 -12.16 -13.71 -16.73
N ASP A 183 -13.29 -14.06 -16.12
CA ASP A 183 -14.43 -14.65 -16.78
C ASP A 183 -15.60 -13.67 -17.02
N ASP A 184 -15.42 -12.41 -16.65
CA ASP A 184 -16.45 -11.34 -16.66
C ASP A 184 -17.69 -11.69 -15.83
N THR A 185 -17.57 -12.60 -14.87
CA THR A 185 -18.62 -12.96 -13.91
C THR A 185 -18.24 -12.40 -12.55
N ASP A 186 -19.22 -11.92 -11.78
CA ASP A 186 -18.94 -11.48 -10.42
C ASP A 186 -18.58 -12.69 -9.54
N GLN A 187 -17.31 -12.80 -9.14
CA GLN A 187 -16.81 -13.92 -8.35
C GLN A 187 -16.76 -13.61 -6.84
N GLU A 188 -17.13 -12.39 -6.43
CA GLU A 188 -17.25 -11.96 -5.02
C GLU A 188 -16.01 -12.29 -4.17
N VAL A 189 -14.81 -11.98 -4.67
CA VAL A 189 -13.56 -12.28 -3.95
C VAL A 189 -13.52 -11.61 -2.58
N THR A 190 -13.21 -12.37 -1.54
CA THR A 190 -12.98 -11.90 -0.17
C THR A 190 -11.50 -12.00 0.19
N MET A 191 -11.08 -11.23 1.19
CA MET A 191 -9.71 -11.24 1.72
C MET A 191 -9.71 -11.59 3.21
N GLU A 192 -8.82 -12.50 3.59
CA GLU A 192 -8.50 -12.84 4.98
C GLU A 192 -6.99 -12.82 5.22
N ILE A 193 -6.58 -12.74 6.48
CA ILE A 193 -5.17 -12.82 6.88
C ILE A 193 -5.01 -13.99 7.86
N LEU A 194 -4.12 -14.91 7.51
CA LEU A 194 -3.69 -16.00 8.37
C LEU A 194 -2.41 -15.61 9.11
N GLY A 195 -2.29 -16.03 10.37
CA GLY A 195 -1.10 -15.78 11.20
C GLY A 195 -1.06 -14.39 11.85
N LEU A 196 -2.09 -13.58 11.70
CA LEU A 196 -2.22 -12.30 12.42
C LEU A 196 -2.61 -12.59 13.90
N PRO A 197 -1.99 -11.92 14.89
CA PRO A 197 -2.35 -12.05 16.29
C PRO A 197 -3.82 -11.68 16.57
N SER A 198 -4.45 -12.38 17.52
CA SER A 198 -5.89 -12.22 17.82
C SER A 198 -6.28 -10.85 18.39
N ASP A 199 -5.32 -10.13 18.94
CA ASP A 199 -5.44 -8.78 19.49
C ASP A 199 -5.31 -7.67 18.43
N ILE A 200 -4.92 -8.04 17.20
CA ILE A 200 -4.73 -7.14 16.08
C ILE A 200 -5.90 -7.28 15.12
N SER A 201 -6.66 -6.20 14.99
CA SER A 201 -7.78 -6.12 14.06
C SER A 201 -7.32 -5.57 12.70
N PHE A 202 -7.87 -6.13 11.62
CA PHE A 202 -7.78 -5.55 10.29
C PHE A 202 -9.16 -5.28 9.74
N ASN A 203 -9.28 -4.23 8.92
CA ASN A 203 -10.45 -3.98 8.08
C ASN A 203 -10.12 -4.42 6.65
N ASN A 204 -11.07 -5.08 5.98
CA ASN A 204 -10.97 -5.50 4.58
C ASN A 204 -12.01 -4.83 3.67
N ASP A 205 -12.85 -3.95 4.22
CA ASP A 205 -14.00 -3.35 3.53
C ASP A 205 -13.70 -1.90 3.11
N CYS A 206 -13.90 -1.64 1.82
CA CYS A 206 -13.80 -0.31 1.21
C CYS A 206 -15.19 0.25 0.83
N GLY A 207 -16.29 -0.39 1.26
CA GLY A 207 -17.67 0.02 1.00
C GLY A 207 -18.14 -0.15 -0.45
N LEU A 208 -17.27 -0.62 -1.35
CA LEU A 208 -17.58 -0.80 -2.77
C LEU A 208 -18.07 -2.21 -3.07
N LYS A 209 -19.17 -2.30 -3.82
CA LYS A 209 -19.76 -3.58 -4.23
C LYS A 209 -18.91 -4.26 -5.29
N SER A 210 -18.89 -5.59 -5.25
CA SER A 210 -18.33 -6.41 -6.31
C SER A 210 -19.17 -6.30 -7.59
N GLY A 211 -18.51 -6.39 -8.74
CA GLY A 211 -19.15 -6.40 -10.05
C GLY A 211 -18.47 -7.37 -11.01
N PRO A 212 -19.05 -7.60 -12.21
CA PRO A 212 -18.57 -8.61 -13.15
C PRO A 212 -17.12 -8.41 -13.63
N PHE A 213 -16.60 -7.19 -13.55
CA PHE A 213 -15.23 -6.88 -13.96
C PHE A 213 -14.21 -6.94 -12.82
N GLY A 214 -14.68 -7.07 -11.57
CA GLY A 214 -13.80 -7.02 -10.40
C GLY A 214 -14.38 -6.26 -9.21
N ARG A 215 -13.49 -5.99 -8.25
CA ARG A 215 -13.78 -5.18 -7.06
C ARG A 215 -12.52 -4.52 -6.51
N LEU A 216 -12.70 -3.50 -5.69
CA LEU A 216 -11.65 -2.98 -4.82
C LEU A 216 -11.76 -3.65 -3.45
N LEU A 217 -10.61 -3.91 -2.82
CA LEU A 217 -10.48 -4.33 -1.43
C LEU A 217 -9.41 -3.44 -0.78
N THR A 218 -9.63 -3.06 0.48
CA THR A 218 -8.66 -2.27 1.24
C THR A 218 -8.24 -3.09 2.44
N LEU A 219 -6.95 -3.34 2.60
CA LEU A 219 -6.41 -3.84 3.86
C LEU A 219 -6.03 -2.65 4.73
N SER A 220 -6.63 -2.54 5.91
CA SER A 220 -6.17 -1.63 6.96
C SER A 220 -5.83 -2.44 8.20
N ILE A 221 -4.54 -2.61 8.50
CA ILE A 221 -4.11 -3.21 9.78
C ILE A 221 -4.06 -2.09 10.81
N LEU A 222 -4.90 -2.22 11.85
CA LEU A 222 -5.01 -1.24 12.91
C LEU A 222 -3.89 -1.43 13.94
N PRO A 223 -3.46 -0.37 14.64
CA PRO A 223 -2.52 -0.51 15.75
C PRO A 223 -3.08 -1.47 16.82
N PRO A 224 -2.22 -2.22 17.53
CA PRO A 224 -2.64 -3.16 18.55
C PRO A 224 -3.43 -2.45 19.65
N LYS A 225 -4.45 -3.12 20.19
CA LYS A 225 -5.34 -2.55 21.23
C LYS A 225 -4.66 -2.34 22.58
N GLN A 226 -3.48 -2.94 22.79
CA GLN A 226 -2.64 -2.86 23.98
C GLN A 226 -1.15 -2.87 23.58
N TYR A 227 -0.26 -2.48 24.49
CA TYR A 227 1.19 -2.55 24.26
C TYR A 227 1.59 -3.95 23.78
N THR A 228 2.16 -4.00 22.58
CA THR A 228 2.71 -5.22 21.99
C THR A 228 4.19 -4.96 21.75
N PRO A 229 5.10 -5.72 22.38
CA PRO A 229 6.52 -5.61 22.11
C PRO A 229 6.81 -5.73 20.61
N GLU A 230 7.95 -5.20 20.16
CA GLU A 230 8.42 -5.43 18.79
C GLU A 230 8.37 -6.93 18.48
N ALA A 231 7.56 -7.28 17.49
CA ALA A 231 7.24 -8.65 17.18
C ALA A 231 7.07 -8.80 15.67
N HIS A 232 7.62 -9.92 15.18
CA HIS A 232 7.60 -10.28 13.78
C HIS A 232 6.71 -11.50 13.61
N TYR A 233 5.60 -11.33 12.89
CA TYR A 233 4.66 -12.40 12.62
C TYR A 233 4.76 -12.80 11.16
N SER A 234 4.94 -14.09 10.90
CA SER A 234 4.83 -14.64 9.55
C SER A 234 3.35 -14.80 9.21
N CYS A 235 2.86 -13.93 8.33
CA CYS A 235 1.46 -13.88 7.96
C CYS A 235 1.27 -14.26 6.48
N THR A 236 0.03 -14.55 6.11
CA THR A 236 -0.35 -14.83 4.73
C THR A 236 -1.69 -14.19 4.42
N ILE A 237 -1.72 -13.31 3.41
CA ILE A 237 -2.98 -12.78 2.89
C ILE A 237 -3.56 -13.84 1.94
N VAL A 238 -4.83 -14.19 2.14
CA VAL A 238 -5.55 -15.15 1.30
C VAL A 238 -6.74 -14.43 0.66
N PHE A 239 -6.75 -14.42 -0.67
CA PHE A 239 -7.88 -14.01 -1.47
C PHE A 239 -8.66 -15.25 -1.90
N LYS A 240 -9.98 -15.24 -1.71
CA LYS A 240 -10.84 -16.39 -2.02
C LYS A 240 -12.09 -15.93 -2.76
N ASN A 241 -12.40 -16.53 -3.90
CA ASN A 241 -13.67 -16.29 -4.58
C ASN A 241 -14.79 -17.22 -4.07
N LYS A 242 -16.05 -16.93 -4.43
CA LYS A 242 -17.22 -17.75 -4.04
C LYS A 242 -17.20 -19.18 -4.60
N TYR A 243 -16.33 -19.45 -5.56
CA TYR A 243 -16.12 -20.76 -6.18
C TYR A 243 -14.97 -21.55 -5.53
N ASN A 244 -14.42 -21.05 -4.43
CA ASN A 244 -13.30 -21.62 -3.68
C ASN A 244 -11.93 -21.60 -4.38
N GLU A 245 -11.75 -20.82 -5.46
CA GLU A 245 -10.40 -20.53 -5.97
C GLU A 245 -9.70 -19.56 -5.00
N THR A 246 -8.46 -19.87 -4.65
CA THR A 246 -7.69 -19.12 -3.65
C THR A 246 -6.35 -18.64 -4.19
N LYS A 247 -5.93 -17.42 -3.83
CA LYS A 247 -4.58 -16.89 -4.06
C LYS A 247 -3.99 -16.41 -2.74
N SER A 248 -2.82 -16.95 -2.39
CA SER A 248 -2.19 -16.71 -1.09
C SER A 248 -0.83 -16.06 -1.27
N TYR A 249 -0.54 -15.06 -0.44
CA TYR A 249 0.68 -14.28 -0.52
C TYR A 249 1.31 -14.13 0.87
N PRO A 250 2.50 -14.68 1.11
CA PRO A 250 3.18 -14.54 2.40
C PRO A 250 3.74 -13.12 2.56
N PHE A 251 3.76 -12.64 3.79
CA PHE A 251 4.41 -11.39 4.20
C PHE A 251 4.84 -11.46 5.66
N ILE A 252 5.79 -10.61 6.05
CA ILE A 252 6.13 -10.39 7.46
C ILE A 252 5.30 -9.22 7.95
N TYR A 253 4.54 -9.43 9.02
CA TYR A 253 3.91 -8.34 9.76
C TYR A 253 4.83 -7.94 10.92
N GLU A 254 5.28 -6.70 10.90
CA GLU A 254 6.14 -6.13 11.94
C GLU A 254 5.32 -5.14 12.76
N VAL A 255 5.21 -5.41 14.05
CA VAL A 255 4.65 -4.46 15.00
C VAL A 255 5.73 -3.42 15.29
N ARG A 256 5.60 -2.23 14.70
CA ARG A 256 6.36 -1.06 15.17
C ARG A 256 5.76 -0.60 16.48
N GLU A 257 6.60 -0.14 17.39
CA GLU A 257 6.18 0.34 18.71
C GLU A 257 5.11 1.44 18.56
N THR A 258 3.85 1.09 18.78
CA THR A 258 2.78 2.05 19.05
C THR A 258 1.99 1.53 20.23
N GLY A 259 2.01 2.28 21.34
CA GLY A 259 1.32 1.88 22.55
C GLY A 259 1.92 2.51 23.81
N VAL A 260 1.13 2.50 24.87
CA VAL A 260 1.47 3.01 26.20
C VAL A 260 2.66 2.20 26.74
N TYR A 261 3.85 2.79 26.83
CA TYR A 261 5.00 2.13 27.48
C TYR A 261 4.63 1.76 28.93
N PRO A 262 4.92 0.52 29.38
CA PRO A 262 4.66 0.11 30.75
C PRO A 262 5.48 0.94 31.74
N GLU A 263 5.01 1.07 32.99
CA GLU A 263 5.71 1.80 34.08
C GLU A 263 7.20 1.43 34.20
N SER A 264 7.55 0.18 33.86
CA SER A 264 8.90 -0.38 33.90
C SER A 264 9.80 0.01 32.72
N HIS A 265 9.31 0.76 31.74
CA HIS A 265 10.08 1.11 30.54
C HIS A 265 11.17 2.13 30.87
N TRP A 266 10.82 3.21 31.56
CA TRP A 266 11.77 4.26 31.94
C TRP A 266 12.51 3.88 33.22
N LYS A 267 13.80 3.57 33.14
CA LYS A 267 14.61 3.21 34.32
C LYS A 267 15.69 4.24 34.58
N THR A 268 16.24 4.83 33.53
CA THR A 268 17.40 5.70 33.55
C THR A 268 17.10 7.04 32.90
N ASP A 269 17.97 8.03 33.11
CA ASP A 269 17.92 9.29 32.38
C ASP A 269 17.96 9.08 30.85
N ASP A 270 18.76 8.12 30.37
CA ASP A 270 18.88 7.82 28.94
C ASP A 270 17.55 7.34 28.34
N ASP A 271 16.75 6.56 29.08
CA ASP A 271 15.42 6.12 28.63
C ASP A 271 14.46 7.32 28.47
N ILE A 272 14.56 8.32 29.36
CA ILE A 272 13.77 9.56 29.28
C ILE A 272 14.23 10.43 28.11
N LEU A 273 15.54 10.58 27.94
CA LEU A 273 16.12 11.35 26.83
C LEU A 273 15.75 10.72 25.48
N ALA A 274 15.78 9.39 25.37
CA ALA A 274 15.32 8.67 24.20
C ALA A 274 13.82 8.90 23.93
N SER A 275 12.98 8.87 24.97
CA SER A 275 11.54 9.13 24.83
C SER A 275 11.24 10.56 24.37
N ILE A 276 11.97 11.54 24.90
CA ILE A 276 11.88 12.94 24.45
C ILE A 276 12.37 13.07 23.01
N ALA A 277 13.46 12.39 22.64
CA ALA A 277 13.93 12.36 21.25
C ALA A 277 12.88 11.74 20.32
N THR A 278 12.23 10.64 20.68
CA THR A 278 11.12 10.06 19.89
C THR A 278 9.91 10.99 19.77
N ILE A 279 9.73 11.93 20.72
CA ILE A 279 8.72 12.97 20.61
C ILE A 279 9.20 14.11 19.70
N ILE A 280 10.49 14.45 19.63
CA ILE A 280 10.97 15.74 19.09
C ILE A 280 11.86 15.62 17.84
N ASP A 281 12.59 14.52 17.68
CA ASP A 281 13.79 14.41 16.82
C ASP A 281 13.46 14.60 15.32
N PRO A 282 14.01 15.67 14.68
CA PRO A 282 13.79 15.98 13.26
C PRO A 282 14.53 15.04 12.30
N ASN A 283 15.46 14.22 12.79
CA ASN A 283 16.18 13.23 11.97
C ASN A 283 15.49 11.85 11.97
N SER A 284 14.39 11.72 12.72
CA SER A 284 13.50 10.57 12.74
C SER A 284 12.15 10.98 12.16
N ASP A 285 11.33 10.03 11.68
CA ASP A 285 9.92 10.27 11.31
C ASP A 285 9.08 10.58 12.57
N SER A 286 9.44 11.65 13.29
CA SER A 286 8.79 12.09 14.53
C SER A 286 7.52 12.86 14.19
N PRO A 287 6.36 12.48 14.77
CA PRO A 287 5.11 13.19 14.53
C PRO A 287 5.19 14.68 14.88
N TRP A 288 6.00 15.08 15.86
CA TRP A 288 6.12 16.49 16.22
C TRP A 288 6.80 17.34 15.14
N ASP A 289 7.89 16.84 14.56
CA ASP A 289 8.63 17.59 13.54
C ASP A 289 7.81 17.66 12.25
N ASP A 290 7.24 16.53 11.84
CA ASP A 290 6.26 16.46 10.74
C ASP A 290 5.09 17.42 10.97
N TYR A 291 4.58 17.48 12.20
CA TYR A 291 3.49 18.39 12.56
C TYR A 291 3.89 19.86 12.48
N ASN A 292 5.09 20.22 12.96
CA ASN A 292 5.58 21.59 12.91
C ASN A 292 5.83 22.05 11.48
N LEU A 293 6.43 21.18 10.65
CA LEU A 293 6.64 21.43 9.24
C LEU A 293 5.29 21.59 8.52
N LEU A 294 4.36 20.66 8.74
CA LEU A 294 3.03 20.68 8.12
C LEU A 294 2.24 21.94 8.51
N ASN A 295 2.19 22.29 9.80
CA ASN A 295 1.55 23.54 10.25
C ASN A 295 2.18 24.77 9.61
N THR A 296 3.52 24.80 9.51
CA THR A 296 4.25 25.92 8.93
C THR A 296 3.90 26.10 7.45
N GLU A 297 3.92 25.02 6.67
CA GLU A 297 3.59 25.06 5.25
C GLU A 297 2.13 25.44 5.03
N ILE A 298 1.19 24.85 5.79
CA ILE A 298 -0.23 25.18 5.68
C ILE A 298 -0.50 26.64 6.07
N ASP A 299 0.14 27.18 7.12
CA ASP A 299 -0.01 28.60 7.47
C ASP A 299 0.57 29.52 6.37
N ILE A 300 1.70 29.17 5.76
CA ILE A 300 2.27 29.95 4.64
C ILE A 300 1.32 30.00 3.46
N ASP A 301 0.78 28.85 3.07
CA ASP A 301 -0.10 28.72 1.92
C ASP A 301 -1.45 29.37 2.18
N PHE A 302 -2.03 29.15 3.37
CA PHE A 302 -3.28 29.79 3.79
C PHE A 302 -3.19 31.33 3.80
N MET A 303 -2.02 31.86 4.19
CA MET A 303 -1.74 33.30 4.23
C MET A 303 -1.28 33.88 2.88
N ASN A 304 -1.30 33.10 1.78
CA ASN A 304 -0.91 33.49 0.42
C ASN A 304 0.51 34.10 0.35
N LYS A 305 1.48 33.49 1.02
CA LYS A 305 2.87 33.99 1.07
C LYS A 305 3.85 33.19 0.19
N ARG A 306 3.39 32.19 -0.55
CA ARG A 306 4.25 31.42 -1.47
C ARG A 306 4.42 32.14 -2.80
N SER A 307 5.58 31.99 -3.42
CA SER A 307 5.81 32.49 -4.78
C SER A 307 4.91 31.74 -5.78
N PRO A 308 4.30 32.43 -6.76
CA PRO A 308 3.35 31.85 -7.72
C PRO A 308 3.98 30.79 -8.66
N ASP A 309 5.30 30.62 -8.63
CA ASP A 309 6.05 29.74 -9.53
C ASP A 309 6.20 28.29 -9.02
N ILE A 310 5.66 27.95 -7.83
CA ILE A 310 5.75 26.59 -7.27
C ILE A 310 4.39 25.89 -7.42
N THR A 311 4.33 24.81 -8.21
CA THR A 311 3.20 23.88 -8.20
C THR A 311 3.31 23.01 -6.96
N THR A 312 2.41 23.18 -6.00
CA THR A 312 2.56 22.56 -4.67
C THR A 312 1.41 21.62 -4.33
N PRO A 313 1.66 20.64 -3.47
CA PRO A 313 0.62 19.73 -2.97
C PRO A 313 -0.42 20.40 -2.04
N PHE A 314 -0.32 21.70 -1.77
CA PHE A 314 -1.15 22.46 -0.82
C PHE A 314 -2.18 23.40 -1.48
N ASN A 315 -2.40 23.28 -2.80
CA ASN A 315 -3.28 24.18 -3.57
C ASN A 315 -4.67 24.38 -2.97
N GLU A 316 -5.23 23.39 -2.26
CA GLU A 316 -6.55 23.51 -1.62
C GLU A 316 -6.55 24.46 -0.42
N PHE A 317 -5.43 24.63 0.28
CA PHE A 317 -5.28 25.56 1.40
C PHE A 317 -5.06 27.00 0.91
N GLU A 318 -4.23 27.18 -0.11
CA GLU A 318 -4.00 28.48 -0.76
C GLU A 318 -5.30 29.02 -1.39
N ASN A 319 -5.96 28.18 -2.20
CA ASN A 319 -7.21 28.56 -2.87
C ASN A 319 -8.45 28.42 -1.98
N LYS A 320 -8.26 27.84 -0.78
CA LYS A 320 -9.30 27.65 0.23
C LYS A 320 -10.50 26.89 -0.32
N THR A 321 -10.22 25.76 -0.97
CA THR A 321 -11.20 24.85 -1.60
C THR A 321 -11.32 23.53 -0.86
N TYR A 322 -10.76 23.42 0.34
CA TYR A 322 -10.81 22.24 1.18
C TYR A 322 -12.26 21.88 1.55
N THR A 323 -12.53 20.58 1.67
CA THR A 323 -13.80 20.02 2.13
C THR A 323 -13.52 18.91 3.15
N PRO A 324 -14.51 18.43 3.92
CA PRO A 324 -14.30 17.26 4.79
C PRO A 324 -13.71 16.04 4.06
N ASN A 325 -13.95 15.92 2.74
CA ASN A 325 -13.48 14.80 1.92
C ASN A 325 -12.13 15.05 1.22
N SER A 326 -11.45 16.17 1.50
CA SER A 326 -10.14 16.49 0.89
C SER A 326 -9.06 15.44 1.20
N GLY A 327 -9.19 14.69 2.29
CA GLY A 327 -8.24 13.63 2.67
C GLY A 327 -6.81 14.15 2.87
N GLY A 328 -5.82 13.27 2.67
CA GLY A 328 -4.40 13.63 2.57
C GLY A 328 -3.92 14.55 3.70
N MET A 329 -3.44 15.74 3.33
CA MET A 329 -2.88 16.72 4.28
C MET A 329 -3.86 17.22 5.31
N LEU A 330 -5.15 17.40 4.96
CA LEU A 330 -6.18 17.80 5.92
C LEU A 330 -6.31 16.73 7.02
N THR A 331 -6.24 15.46 6.60
CA THR A 331 -6.28 14.31 7.52
C THR A 331 -5.02 14.26 8.37
N SER A 332 -3.84 14.47 7.79
CA SER A 332 -2.56 14.53 8.52
C SER A 332 -2.54 15.65 9.56
N LEU A 333 -3.08 16.84 9.25
CA LEU A 333 -3.15 17.98 10.16
C LEU A 333 -4.01 17.70 11.41
N TRP A 334 -4.92 16.73 11.31
CA TRP A 334 -5.72 16.24 12.43
C TRP A 334 -5.03 15.07 13.16
N GLN A 335 -4.56 14.06 12.44
CA GLN A 335 -4.07 12.81 13.05
C GLN A 335 -2.71 12.96 13.73
N ILE A 336 -1.74 13.61 13.07
CA ILE A 336 -0.38 13.76 13.58
C ILE A 336 -0.35 14.43 14.97
N PRO A 337 -1.05 15.56 15.24
CA PRO A 337 -1.04 16.13 16.59
C PRO A 337 -1.68 15.22 17.63
N TYR A 338 -2.70 14.43 17.29
CA TYR A 338 -3.26 13.46 18.24
C TYR A 338 -2.29 12.31 18.53
N GLU A 339 -1.47 11.91 17.55
CA GLU A 339 -0.36 10.98 17.79
C GLU A 339 0.68 11.59 18.73
N THR A 340 1.11 12.84 18.46
CA THR A 340 2.04 13.57 19.34
C THR A 340 1.48 13.68 20.76
N ILE A 341 0.21 14.06 20.91
CA ILE A 341 -0.48 14.16 22.20
C ILE A 341 -0.44 12.82 22.94
N ASN A 342 -0.68 11.71 22.23
CA ASN A 342 -0.63 10.38 22.84
C ASN A 342 0.78 10.03 23.33
N ARG A 343 1.83 10.34 22.56
CA ARG A 343 3.23 10.15 22.99
C ARG A 343 3.55 10.98 24.23
N CYS A 344 3.13 12.24 24.27
CA CYS A 344 3.29 13.09 25.45
C CYS A 344 2.54 12.54 26.67
N ASN A 345 1.28 12.14 26.49
CA ASN A 345 0.47 11.56 27.57
C ASN A 345 1.11 10.31 28.14
N ASN A 346 1.64 9.44 27.27
CA ASN A 346 2.29 8.24 27.72
C ASN A 346 3.53 8.52 28.56
N LEU A 347 4.41 9.43 28.15
CA LEU A 347 5.56 9.84 28.94
C LEU A 347 5.13 10.45 30.29
N LEU A 348 4.10 11.29 30.30
CA LEU A 348 3.60 11.95 31.50
C LEU A 348 3.01 10.96 32.51
N GLU A 349 2.19 10.01 32.05
CA GLU A 349 1.61 8.95 32.90
C GLU A 349 2.70 8.02 33.42
N GLY A 350 3.63 7.64 32.53
CA GLY A 350 4.80 6.86 32.85
C GLY A 350 5.64 7.44 33.97
N LEU A 351 6.03 8.71 33.83
CA LEU A 351 6.82 9.43 34.82
C LEU A 351 6.08 9.67 36.14
N ALA A 352 4.75 9.80 36.11
CA ALA A 352 3.92 9.95 37.30
C ALA A 352 3.90 8.67 38.16
N GLN A 353 3.94 7.50 37.52
CA GLN A 353 3.96 6.19 38.18
C GLN A 353 5.39 5.67 38.45
N ASN A 354 6.40 6.26 37.81
CA ASN A 354 7.76 5.79 37.88
C ASN A 354 8.39 5.89 39.28
N THR A 355 8.96 4.77 39.76
CA THR A 355 9.64 4.67 41.06
C THR A 355 11.15 4.48 40.97
N SER A 356 11.76 4.64 39.78
CA SER A 356 13.20 4.44 39.61
C SER A 356 14.01 5.52 40.33
N SER A 357 15.05 5.10 41.06
CA SER A 357 16.02 6.00 41.68
C SER A 357 17.08 6.51 40.71
N ASP A 358 17.18 5.89 39.52
CA ASP A 358 18.25 6.16 38.55
C ASP A 358 17.86 7.23 37.53
N ILE A 359 16.67 7.83 37.69
CA ILE A 359 16.23 9.01 36.96
C ILE A 359 16.47 10.25 37.84
N THR A 360 17.26 11.19 37.34
CA THR A 360 17.56 12.43 38.06
C THR A 360 16.34 13.36 38.06
N GLU A 361 16.17 14.09 39.16
CA GLU A 361 15.06 15.05 39.31
C GLU A 361 15.08 16.13 38.22
N ASN A 362 16.29 16.53 37.77
CA ASN A 362 16.43 17.49 36.69
C ASN A 362 15.89 16.94 35.36
N VAL A 363 16.23 15.71 34.99
CA VAL A 363 15.73 15.07 33.77
C VAL A 363 14.23 14.85 33.85
N LYS A 364 13.74 14.28 34.95
CA LYS A 364 12.31 14.06 35.19
C LYS A 364 11.50 15.35 35.10
N THR A 365 11.92 16.39 35.82
CA THR A 365 11.20 17.68 35.84
C THR A 365 11.17 18.32 34.45
N ASN A 366 12.29 18.39 33.73
CA ASN A 366 12.31 19.06 32.44
C ASN A 366 11.65 18.24 31.32
N ALA A 367 11.69 16.90 31.40
CA ALA A 367 10.95 16.04 30.48
C ALA A 367 9.43 16.24 30.62
N ILE A 368 8.92 16.32 31.85
CA ILE A 368 7.51 16.63 32.12
C ILE A 368 7.14 17.99 31.52
N LYS A 369 7.98 19.01 31.71
CA LYS A 369 7.74 20.35 31.15
C LYS A 369 7.73 20.35 29.62
N GLN A 370 8.69 19.68 28.97
CA GLN A 370 8.72 19.55 27.51
C GLN A 370 7.45 18.84 26.99
N ALA A 371 7.10 17.68 27.58
CA ALA A 371 5.93 16.91 27.16
C ALA A 371 4.62 17.72 27.32
N LYS A 372 4.44 18.46 28.41
CA LYS A 372 3.29 19.35 28.60
C LYS A 372 3.26 20.49 27.58
N ALA A 373 4.39 21.13 27.34
CA ALA A 373 4.47 22.22 26.35
C ALA A 373 4.14 21.75 24.94
N ILE A 374 4.67 20.60 24.53
CA ILE A 374 4.40 19.99 23.21
C ILE A 374 2.93 19.58 23.09
N ARG A 375 2.37 18.92 24.13
CA ARG A 375 0.93 18.58 24.18
C ARG A 375 0.04 19.82 24.09
N ALA A 376 0.40 20.90 24.79
CA ALA A 376 -0.33 22.16 24.75
C ALA A 376 -0.27 22.82 23.36
N TYR A 377 0.89 22.81 22.71
CA TYR A 377 1.03 23.34 21.36
C TYR A 377 0.20 22.55 20.34
N ALA A 378 0.23 21.22 20.40
CA ALA A 378 -0.57 20.36 19.53
C ALA A 378 -2.07 20.67 19.65
N HIS A 379 -2.59 20.80 20.89
CA HIS A 379 -3.98 21.22 21.11
C HIS A 379 -4.24 22.67 20.66
N LEU A 380 -3.29 23.60 20.87
CA LEU A 380 -3.43 25.00 20.47
C LEU A 380 -3.58 25.14 18.97
N MET A 381 -2.76 24.44 18.20
CA MET A 381 -2.84 24.46 16.73
C MET A 381 -4.11 23.74 16.24
N LEU A 382 -4.47 22.57 16.80
CA LEU A 382 -5.75 21.90 16.51
C LEU A 382 -6.96 22.83 16.72
N THR A 383 -7.04 23.52 17.87
CA THR A 383 -8.16 24.41 18.16
C THR A 383 -8.12 25.75 17.38
N SER A 384 -6.94 26.14 16.90
CA SER A 384 -6.78 27.31 16.01
C SER A 384 -7.28 27.01 14.60
N TRP A 385 -7.03 25.80 14.10
CA TRP A 385 -7.44 25.37 12.77
C TRP A 385 -8.87 24.87 12.71
N PHE A 386 -9.27 23.99 13.62
CA PHE A 386 -10.56 23.28 13.53
C PHE A 386 -11.62 23.84 14.48
N GLY A 387 -11.26 24.62 15.49
CA GLY A 387 -12.21 25.12 16.49
C GLY A 387 -12.42 24.14 17.65
N ARG A 388 -13.63 23.57 17.81
CA ARG A 388 -13.92 22.61 18.89
C ARG A 388 -13.35 21.24 18.51
N VAL A 389 -12.51 20.71 19.38
CA VAL A 389 -11.78 19.45 19.17
C VAL A 389 -11.85 18.60 20.45
N PRO A 390 -11.68 17.27 20.37
CA PRO A 390 -11.50 16.44 21.57
C PRO A 390 -10.30 16.89 22.41
N LEU A 391 -10.52 17.06 23.72
CA LEU A 391 -9.46 17.34 24.69
C LEU A 391 -8.91 16.04 25.27
N VAL A 392 -7.66 15.69 24.94
CA VAL A 392 -7.07 14.39 25.31
C VAL A 392 -5.83 14.60 26.19
N LEU A 393 -5.98 14.39 27.50
CA LEU A 393 -4.94 14.65 28.52
C LEU A 393 -4.35 13.37 29.16
N LYS A 394 -4.77 12.21 28.67
CA LYS A 394 -4.33 10.88 29.10
C LYS A 394 -4.21 9.95 27.90
N THR A 395 -3.53 8.82 28.05
CA THR A 395 -3.60 7.78 27.02
C THR A 395 -5.01 7.20 26.95
N LEU A 396 -5.42 6.83 25.74
CA LEU A 396 -6.75 6.27 25.49
C LEU A 396 -6.62 4.86 24.93
N SER A 397 -7.45 3.95 25.44
CA SER A 397 -7.71 2.69 24.75
C SER A 397 -8.42 2.94 23.42
N PHE A 398 -8.35 1.98 22.49
CA PHE A 398 -9.10 2.05 21.22
C PHE A 398 -10.61 2.30 21.42
N SER A 399 -11.21 1.67 22.43
CA SER A 399 -12.62 1.89 22.74
C SER A 399 -12.90 3.30 23.25
N GLU A 400 -12.00 3.88 24.04
CA GLU A 400 -12.16 5.27 24.50
C GLU A 400 -11.97 6.24 23.34
N SER A 401 -10.95 6.04 22.50
CA SER A 401 -10.66 6.93 21.36
C SER A 401 -11.79 6.94 20.32
N ALA A 402 -12.45 5.80 20.08
CA ALA A 402 -13.61 5.72 19.19
C ALA A 402 -14.88 6.40 19.73
N ASN A 403 -14.87 6.87 20.99
CA ASN A 403 -16.03 7.46 21.64
C ASN A 403 -15.78 8.86 22.21
N VAL A 404 -14.62 9.47 21.97
CA VAL A 404 -14.34 10.82 22.48
C VAL A 404 -15.27 11.85 21.86
N THR A 405 -15.72 12.81 22.67
CA THR A 405 -16.53 13.94 22.22
C THR A 405 -15.67 15.18 22.07
N GLN A 406 -16.04 16.10 21.16
CA GLN A 406 -15.44 17.43 21.13
C GLN A 406 -15.69 18.16 22.44
N SER A 407 -14.69 18.89 22.92
CA SER A 407 -14.80 19.79 24.06
C SER A 407 -15.07 21.21 23.60
N ASP A 408 -15.61 22.06 24.48
CA ASP A 408 -15.78 23.46 24.16
C ASP A 408 -14.42 24.14 23.99
N ARG A 409 -14.34 25.07 23.05
CA ARG A 409 -13.08 25.75 22.70
C ARG A 409 -12.42 26.40 23.91
N SER A 410 -13.24 26.96 24.82
CA SER A 410 -12.73 27.54 26.06
C SER A 410 -12.04 26.48 26.92
N ASP A 411 -12.68 25.33 27.18
CA ASP A 411 -12.09 24.27 28.02
C ASP A 411 -10.78 23.72 27.45
N VAL A 412 -10.68 23.62 26.12
CA VAL A 412 -9.43 23.26 25.45
C VAL A 412 -8.34 24.30 25.72
N LEU A 413 -8.67 25.60 25.59
CA LEU A 413 -7.73 26.69 25.88
C LEU A 413 -7.34 26.77 27.36
N ASP A 414 -8.22 26.42 28.29
CA ASP A 414 -7.93 26.33 29.72
C ASP A 414 -6.88 25.26 30.02
N ALA A 415 -7.02 24.09 29.40
CA ALA A 415 -6.04 23.01 29.52
C ALA A 415 -4.68 23.39 28.90
N ILE A 416 -4.69 24.00 27.71
CA ILE A 416 -3.48 24.50 27.02
C ILE A 416 -2.73 25.51 27.92
N ILE A 417 -3.46 26.47 28.48
CA ILE A 417 -2.89 27.50 29.36
C ILE A 417 -2.29 26.87 30.61
N THR A 418 -2.97 25.87 31.19
CA THR A 418 -2.48 25.12 32.35
C THR A 418 -1.15 24.44 32.04
N ASP A 419 -1.09 23.65 30.98
CA ASP A 419 0.13 22.93 30.58
C ASP A 419 1.30 23.90 30.28
N PHE A 420 1.07 24.99 29.54
CA PHE A 420 2.11 25.99 29.29
C PHE A 420 2.57 26.75 30.54
N THR A 421 1.68 26.94 31.51
CA THR A 421 2.01 27.56 32.80
C THR A 421 2.90 26.64 33.63
N GLU A 422 2.57 25.36 33.68
CA GLU A 422 3.35 24.35 34.40
C GLU A 422 4.70 24.06 33.71
N ALA A 423 4.77 24.25 32.39
CA ALA A 423 5.99 24.09 31.61
C ALA A 423 6.95 25.29 31.68
N GLN A 424 6.59 26.40 32.36
CA GLN A 424 7.46 27.57 32.48
C GLN A 424 8.83 27.23 33.10
N GLY A 425 9.86 27.94 32.63
CA GLY A 425 11.24 27.74 33.11
C GLY A 425 11.79 26.35 32.80
N VAL A 426 11.37 25.73 31.70
CA VAL A 426 12.00 24.52 31.19
C VAL A 426 13.48 24.77 30.90
N SER A 427 14.32 23.83 31.30
CA SER A 427 15.72 23.77 30.91
C SER A 427 15.90 22.70 29.84
N SER A 428 16.81 22.97 28.90
CA SER A 428 17.09 22.07 27.79
C SER A 428 17.73 20.76 28.28
N LEU A 429 17.34 19.63 27.70
CA LEU A 429 17.90 18.30 27.99
C LEU A 429 18.86 17.83 26.89
N SER A 430 18.54 18.07 25.61
CA SER A 430 19.35 17.64 24.46
C SER A 430 19.57 18.72 23.37
N LYS A 431 18.92 19.89 23.51
CA LYS A 431 18.96 21.11 22.66
C LYS A 431 18.28 21.07 21.29
N GLU A 432 18.25 19.95 20.59
CA GLU A 432 17.72 19.92 19.22
C GLU A 432 16.19 19.74 19.21
N GLY A 433 15.47 20.63 18.51
CA GLY A 433 14.00 20.61 18.38
C GLY A 433 13.18 20.95 19.64
N GLU A 434 13.81 21.04 20.82
CA GLU A 434 13.13 21.36 22.09
C GLU A 434 12.51 22.75 22.12
N LEU A 435 11.35 22.88 22.78
CA LEU A 435 10.76 24.19 23.06
C LEU A 435 11.58 24.90 24.12
N THR A 436 12.02 26.14 23.84
CA THR A 436 12.74 26.93 24.83
C THR A 436 11.77 27.56 25.84
N ALA A 437 12.28 27.95 27.01
CA ALA A 437 11.48 28.69 28.00
C ALA A 437 10.84 29.97 27.42
N LYS A 438 11.49 30.59 26.43
CA LYS A 438 10.95 31.76 25.74
C LYS A 438 9.82 31.39 24.78
N ASP A 439 9.93 30.28 24.06
CA ASP A 439 8.87 29.81 23.16
C ASP A 439 7.60 29.48 23.95
N ILE A 440 7.75 28.76 25.06
CA ILE A 440 6.64 28.43 25.97
C ILE A 440 5.98 29.70 26.52
N GLN A 441 6.78 30.72 26.88
CA GLN A 441 6.22 32.01 27.32
C GLN A 441 5.43 32.71 26.22
N ILE A 442 5.91 32.70 24.97
CA ILE A 442 5.20 33.30 23.83
C ILE A 442 3.88 32.55 23.59
N LEU A 443 3.93 31.22 23.51
CA LEU A 443 2.77 30.36 23.26
C LEU A 443 1.72 30.47 24.37
N LEU A 444 2.15 30.57 25.64
CA LEU A 444 1.25 30.83 26.76
C LEU A 444 0.43 32.10 26.54
N TYR A 445 1.09 33.22 26.20
CA TYR A 445 0.37 34.48 26.03
C TYR A 445 -0.44 34.54 24.73
N GLU A 446 -0.03 33.85 23.68
CA GLU A 446 -0.85 33.67 22.47
C GLU A 446 -2.13 32.88 22.79
N ALA A 447 -2.04 31.81 23.60
CA ALA A 447 -3.22 31.09 24.08
C ALA A 447 -4.12 31.97 24.98
N GLN A 448 -3.53 32.82 25.83
CA GLN A 448 -4.29 33.80 26.63
C GLN A 448 -5.02 34.81 25.74
N LEU A 449 -4.36 35.34 24.70
CA LEU A 449 -5.01 36.22 23.72
C LEU A 449 -6.15 35.49 23.00
N LEU A 450 -5.93 34.26 22.55
CA LEU A 450 -6.95 33.49 21.83
C LEU A 450 -8.16 33.17 22.71
N LYS A 451 -7.96 32.95 24.01
CA LYS A 451 -9.04 32.81 25.01
C LYS A 451 -9.75 34.12 25.34
N GLY A 452 -9.14 35.27 25.01
CA GLY A 452 -9.66 36.59 25.38
C GLY A 452 -9.28 37.06 26.78
N ASN A 453 -8.26 36.45 27.38
CA ASN A 453 -7.72 36.84 28.69
C ASN A 453 -6.74 38.02 28.55
N TRP A 454 -7.23 39.15 28.04
CA TRP A 454 -6.41 40.31 27.70
C TRP A 454 -5.63 40.87 28.90
N GLN A 455 -6.23 40.84 30.10
CA GLN A 455 -5.59 41.33 31.33
C GLN A 455 -4.28 40.58 31.63
N ALA A 456 -4.23 39.27 31.38
CA ALA A 456 -3.03 38.48 31.61
C ALA A 456 -1.90 38.89 30.65
N ALA A 457 -2.21 39.03 29.36
CA ALA A 457 -1.24 39.43 28.33
C ALA A 457 -0.81 40.91 28.44
N SER A 458 -1.68 41.78 28.97
CA SER A 458 -1.37 43.19 29.24
C SER A 458 -0.28 43.37 30.30
N ALA A 459 -0.12 42.40 31.21
CA ALA A 459 0.87 42.43 32.29
C ALA A 459 2.31 42.10 31.85
N ILE A 460 2.52 41.71 30.59
CA ILE A 460 3.84 41.44 30.02
C ILE A 460 4.77 42.66 30.18
N GLN A 461 6.00 42.42 30.61
CA GLN A 461 7.01 43.48 30.84
C GLN A 461 7.97 43.70 29.65
N ALA A 462 7.86 42.89 28.60
CA ALA A 462 8.71 43.00 27.41
C ALA A 462 8.47 44.33 26.67
N LYS A 463 9.58 45.00 26.30
CA LYS A 463 9.56 46.31 25.61
C LYS A 463 9.73 46.22 24.09
N SER A 464 10.11 45.07 23.57
CA SER A 464 10.32 44.83 22.14
C SER A 464 10.06 43.37 21.76
N GLY A 465 9.99 43.09 20.45
CA GLY A 465 9.75 41.76 19.91
C GLY A 465 8.30 41.29 20.06
N ILE A 466 8.07 40.00 19.78
CA ILE A 466 6.72 39.42 19.73
C ILE A 466 5.94 39.56 21.05
N LEU A 467 6.61 39.45 22.20
CA LEU A 467 5.94 39.61 23.50
C LEU A 467 5.43 41.04 23.72
N ALA A 468 6.17 42.06 23.26
CA ALA A 468 5.69 43.44 23.30
C ALA A 468 4.52 43.67 22.33
N PHE A 469 4.52 42.99 21.18
CA PHE A 469 3.40 43.01 20.24
C PHE A 469 2.15 42.33 20.80
N ILE A 470 2.29 41.15 21.42
CA ILE A 470 1.22 40.45 22.14
C ILE A 470 0.62 41.37 23.22
N LYS A 471 1.47 42.04 24.00
CA LYS A 471 1.04 43.04 24.99
C LYS A 471 0.26 44.18 24.33
N LYS A 472 0.73 44.70 23.19
CA LYS A 472 0.06 45.76 22.43
C LYS A 472 -1.34 45.35 21.98
N ILE A 473 -1.52 44.11 21.49
CA ILE A 473 -2.85 43.57 21.15
C ILE A 473 -3.74 43.56 22.39
N ALA A 474 -3.23 43.04 23.51
CA ALA A 474 -3.96 42.94 24.76
C ALA A 474 -4.43 44.32 25.29
N ASP A 475 -3.50 45.29 25.34
CA ASP A 475 -3.80 46.65 25.78
C ASP A 475 -4.85 47.32 24.88
N TRP A 476 -4.79 47.08 23.57
CA TRP A 476 -5.77 47.58 22.62
C TRP A 476 -7.14 46.90 22.76
N LYS A 477 -7.21 45.58 22.96
CA LYS A 477 -8.48 44.87 23.21
C LYS A 477 -9.14 45.34 24.51
N LEU A 478 -8.35 45.71 25.53
CA LEU A 478 -8.86 46.30 26.77
C LEU A 478 -9.34 47.75 26.59
N ASN A 479 -8.60 48.55 25.81
CA ASN A 479 -8.88 49.96 25.59
C ASN A 479 -8.74 50.33 24.10
N PRO A 480 -9.74 50.02 23.26
CA PRO A 480 -9.66 50.28 21.84
C PRO A 480 -9.51 51.77 21.53
N THR A 481 -8.65 52.11 20.57
CA THR A 481 -8.48 53.49 20.08
C THR A 481 -8.72 53.55 18.58
N ALA A 482 -9.14 54.70 18.06
CA ALA A 482 -9.39 54.86 16.62
C ALA A 482 -8.11 54.79 15.75
N GLN A 483 -6.93 54.96 16.36
CA GLN A 483 -5.64 54.95 15.64
C GLN A 483 -5.13 53.53 15.37
N ILE A 484 -5.54 52.56 16.18
CA ILE A 484 -5.13 51.16 16.05
C ILE A 484 -6.36 50.35 15.67
N THR A 485 -6.25 49.61 14.58
CA THR A 485 -7.31 48.74 14.06
C THR A 485 -6.83 47.29 14.02
N GLU A 486 -7.76 46.33 13.96
CA GLU A 486 -7.45 44.91 13.74
C GLU A 486 -6.60 44.72 12.48
N ALA A 487 -6.89 45.50 11.42
CA ALA A 487 -6.11 45.54 10.19
C ALA A 487 -4.65 45.92 10.42
N SER A 488 -4.43 47.05 11.11
CA SER A 488 -3.08 47.54 11.37
C SER A 488 -2.26 46.58 12.23
N LEU A 489 -2.91 45.91 13.20
CA LEU A 489 -2.26 44.91 14.05
C LEU A 489 -1.93 43.64 13.25
N MET A 490 -2.86 43.18 12.41
CA MET A 490 -2.62 42.01 11.57
C MET A 490 -1.50 42.27 10.57
N GLU A 491 -1.49 43.43 9.93
CA GLU A 491 -0.42 43.83 9.01
C GLU A 491 0.94 43.93 9.72
N GLU A 492 0.99 44.50 10.92
CA GLU A 492 2.19 44.53 11.74
C GLU A 492 2.70 43.13 12.08
N TYR A 493 1.80 42.19 12.41
CA TYR A 493 2.16 40.79 12.61
C TYR A 493 2.75 40.16 11.35
N MET A 494 2.06 40.31 10.22
CA MET A 494 2.48 39.73 8.95
C MET A 494 3.83 40.26 8.47
N ASN A 495 4.10 41.55 8.69
CA ASN A 495 5.33 42.18 8.20
C ASN A 495 6.55 41.90 9.10
N ASN A 496 6.34 41.77 10.41
CA ASN A 496 7.46 41.74 11.37
C ASN A 496 7.68 40.38 12.05
N TYR A 497 6.66 39.51 12.08
CA TYR A 497 6.68 38.32 12.93
C TYR A 497 6.31 37.03 12.19
N HIS A 498 5.46 37.08 11.17
CA HIS A 498 5.01 35.88 10.44
C HIS A 498 6.15 35.07 9.83
N SER A 499 7.17 35.72 9.25
CA SER A 499 8.31 35.01 8.65
C SER A 499 9.09 34.12 9.64
N THR A 500 9.08 34.46 10.91
CA THR A 500 9.75 33.70 11.99
C THR A 500 8.80 32.73 12.67
N TYR A 501 7.55 33.14 12.91
CA TYR A 501 6.65 32.43 13.82
C TYR A 501 5.55 31.62 13.14
N LYS A 502 5.15 31.97 11.90
CA LYS A 502 4.23 31.16 11.07
C LYS A 502 2.91 30.80 11.75
N ARG A 503 2.31 31.77 12.46
CA ARG A 503 1.04 31.64 13.19
C ARG A 503 -0.03 32.61 12.67
N GLY A 504 -0.05 32.88 11.37
CA GLY A 504 -1.00 33.82 10.75
C GLY A 504 -2.46 33.51 11.08
N ASN A 505 -2.86 32.25 10.96
CA ASN A 505 -4.24 31.83 11.28
C ASN A 505 -4.62 32.07 12.75
N LEU A 506 -3.69 31.85 13.68
CA LEU A 506 -3.93 32.12 15.11
C LEU A 506 -4.17 33.62 15.37
N TYR A 507 -3.39 34.51 14.75
CA TYR A 507 -3.58 35.95 14.91
C TYR A 507 -4.84 36.46 14.19
N LEU A 508 -5.23 35.84 13.07
CA LEU A 508 -6.54 36.09 12.44
C LEU A 508 -7.69 35.80 13.41
N ASN A 509 -7.62 34.66 14.11
CA ASN A 509 -8.60 34.28 15.13
C ASN A 509 -8.62 35.27 16.30
N ILE A 510 -7.47 35.69 16.84
CA ILE A 510 -7.38 36.66 17.95
C ILE A 510 -7.99 38.01 17.58
N LEU A 511 -7.70 38.48 16.37
CA LEU A 511 -8.07 39.80 15.90
C LEU A 511 -9.45 39.82 15.23
N ASN A 512 -10.21 38.71 15.22
CA ASN A 512 -11.48 38.59 14.49
C ASN A 512 -11.42 39.18 13.08
N TYR A 513 -10.25 39.12 12.45
CA TYR A 513 -9.96 40.01 11.34
C TYR A 513 -10.67 39.53 10.09
N SER A 514 -11.41 40.44 9.44
CA SER A 514 -12.33 40.04 8.38
C SER A 514 -11.57 39.38 7.24
N ALA A 515 -12.01 38.16 6.95
CA ALA A 515 -11.72 37.34 5.80
C ALA A 515 -11.56 38.17 4.50
N LYS A 516 -12.34 39.24 4.34
CA LYS A 516 -12.30 40.21 3.24
C LYS A 516 -10.90 40.80 2.90
N TYR A 517 -9.99 40.99 3.86
CA TYR A 517 -8.65 41.54 3.57
C TYR A 517 -7.70 40.51 2.93
N PHE A 518 -7.97 39.22 3.15
CA PHE A 518 -7.28 38.10 2.50
C PHE A 518 -8.14 37.45 1.39
N ASN A 519 -9.21 38.14 0.96
CA ASN A 519 -10.20 37.61 0.02
C ASN A 519 -10.81 36.27 0.45
N MET A 520 -11.10 36.14 1.74
CA MET A 520 -11.69 34.97 2.38
C MET A 520 -13.16 35.21 2.70
N ASP A 521 -13.97 34.15 2.71
CA ASP A 521 -15.32 34.15 3.29
C ASP A 521 -15.20 33.87 4.80
N ALA A 522 -16.11 34.40 5.63
CA ALA A 522 -16.13 34.13 7.08
C ALA A 522 -16.31 32.64 7.39
N TYR A 523 -16.91 31.89 6.46
CA TYR A 523 -17.05 30.43 6.50
C TYR A 523 -15.75 29.65 6.19
N LYS A 524 -14.63 30.32 5.87
CA LYS A 524 -13.33 29.69 5.56
C LYS A 524 -12.25 29.99 6.59
N ALA A 525 -12.66 30.37 7.81
CA ALA A 525 -11.74 30.69 8.90
C ALA A 525 -11.31 29.43 9.68
N LEU A 526 -12.10 28.36 9.60
CA LEU A 526 -11.80 27.06 10.18
C LEU A 526 -11.68 26.01 9.07
N LEU A 527 -10.87 25.00 9.35
CA LEU A 527 -10.80 23.79 8.54
C LEU A 527 -11.92 22.82 8.95
N PRO A 528 -12.51 22.08 8.00
CA PRO A 528 -13.45 21.01 8.30
C PRO A 528 -12.74 19.87 9.05
N ILE A 529 -13.39 19.26 10.04
CA ILE A 529 -12.89 17.98 10.58
C ILE A 529 -12.93 16.94 9.44
N PRO A 530 -11.87 16.16 9.20
CA PRO A 530 -11.86 15.17 8.13
C PRO A 530 -13.04 14.21 8.21
N GLN A 531 -13.64 13.88 7.06
CA GLN A 531 -14.79 12.97 7.01
C GLN A 531 -14.44 11.59 7.56
N GLU A 532 -13.23 11.07 7.26
CA GLU A 532 -12.80 9.77 7.77
C GLU A 532 -12.74 9.71 9.31
N GLU A 533 -12.44 10.83 9.96
CA GLU A 533 -12.35 10.89 11.43
C GLU A 533 -13.73 10.89 12.06
N MET A 534 -14.71 11.57 11.43
CA MET A 534 -16.12 11.48 11.84
C MET A 534 -16.72 10.11 11.57
N ASP A 535 -16.31 9.44 10.48
CA ASP A 535 -16.76 8.08 10.18
C ASP A 535 -16.19 7.07 11.20
N ARG A 536 -14.96 7.29 11.68
CA ARG A 536 -14.32 6.47 12.73
C ARG A 536 -14.92 6.71 14.12
N ASN A 537 -15.34 7.93 14.41
CA ASN A 537 -15.93 8.31 15.69
C ASN A 537 -17.26 9.05 15.47
N PRO A 538 -18.41 8.36 15.58
CA PRO A 538 -19.73 8.94 15.31
C PRO A 538 -20.15 10.01 16.32
N ASN A 539 -19.41 10.22 17.41
CA ASN A 539 -19.64 11.31 18.36
C ASN A 539 -18.98 12.62 17.94
N LEU A 540 -18.16 12.61 16.88
CA LEU A 540 -17.63 13.83 16.28
C LEU A 540 -18.66 14.45 15.35
N THR A 541 -18.78 15.76 15.45
CA THR A 541 -19.64 16.58 14.59
C THR A 541 -18.86 17.74 14.03
N GLN A 542 -19.22 18.10 12.81
CA GLN A 542 -18.67 19.24 12.12
C GLN A 542 -18.90 20.56 12.90
N ASN A 543 -17.90 21.45 12.92
CA ASN A 543 -17.95 22.70 13.69
C ASN A 543 -18.76 23.80 12.97
N GLY A 544 -19.46 24.68 13.68
CA GLY A 544 -20.14 25.79 12.99
C GLY A 544 -19.12 26.69 12.27
N GLY A 545 -19.26 26.89 10.96
CA GLY A 545 -18.50 27.90 10.20
C GLY A 545 -17.19 27.43 9.53
N TYR A 546 -17.03 26.13 9.23
CA TYR A 546 -16.10 25.66 8.19
C TYR A 546 -16.79 25.56 6.82
#